data_AF-A0A4R2PVP9-F1
#
_entry.id   AF-A0A4R2PVP9-F1
#
_cell.length_a   1.000
_cell.length_b   1.000
_cell.length_c   1.000
_cell.angle_alpha   90.00
_cell.angle_beta   90.00
_cell.angle_gamma   90.00
#
_symmetry.space_group_name_H-M   'P 1'
#
loop_
_entity.id
_entity.type
_entity.pdbx_description
1 polymer ?
#
loop_
_entity_poly.entity_id
_entity_poly.type
_entity_poly.pdbx_seq_one_letter_code
_entity_poly.pdbx_strand_id
1 'polypeptide(L)'
;MQPWTNKPGANAQPADSFDFRRLSIDEGRRHPAFALIGESYDIWRTLATAAGVPLSSAARPTVFARLLPFTAWMTVIDDGADFEWVSLGDLQVNHFGRDIAGLRMSEVVEVPMDSSRLVAVHRTAVLERDAVFLLAHLDDQGTHYEWAGVLLPLADAAGRVTDLLGVSKSLNRLERPRDALD
;
A
#
# COMPACT_ATOMS: atom_id res chain seq x y z
N MET A 1 2.02 -27.25 -1.99
CA MET A 1 1.76 -25.81 -2.17
C MET A 1 0.42 -25.71 -2.88
N GLN A 2 -0.68 -25.52 -2.13
CA GLN A 2 -2.02 -25.49 -2.74
C GLN A 2 -2.31 -24.08 -3.26
N PRO A 3 -2.86 -23.93 -4.48
CA PRO A 3 -3.23 -22.64 -5.01
C PRO A 3 -4.42 -22.07 -4.22
N TRP A 4 -4.28 -20.84 -3.75
CA TRP A 4 -5.39 -20.05 -3.22
C TRP A 4 -6.42 -19.83 -4.33
N THR A 5 -7.54 -20.56 -4.29
CA THR A 5 -8.71 -20.27 -5.12
C THR A 5 -9.77 -19.62 -4.25
N ASN A 6 -9.67 -18.30 -4.05
CA ASN A 6 -10.82 -17.52 -3.61
C ASN A 6 -11.54 -17.02 -4.87
N LYS A 7 -12.69 -17.64 -5.17
CA LYS A 7 -13.68 -17.01 -6.05
C LYS A 7 -14.18 -15.75 -5.34
N PRO A 8 -14.31 -14.60 -6.02
CA PRO A 8 -15.05 -13.49 -5.44
C PRO A 8 -16.52 -13.92 -5.36
N GLY A 9 -17.01 -14.15 -4.14
CA GLY A 9 -18.44 -14.11 -3.88
C GLY A 9 -18.89 -12.67 -4.09
N ALA A 10 -19.80 -12.44 -5.02
CA ALA A 10 -20.32 -11.12 -5.41
C ALA A 10 -21.14 -10.39 -4.33
N ASN A 11 -20.88 -10.65 -3.05
CA ASN A 11 -21.57 -10.08 -1.88
C ASN A 11 -20.60 -10.01 -0.68
N ALA A 12 -19.40 -9.43 -0.86
CA ALA A 12 -18.59 -9.05 0.30
C ALA A 12 -19.27 -7.84 0.96
N GLN A 13 -19.82 -7.99 2.16
CA GLN A 13 -20.09 -6.84 3.00
C GLN A 13 -18.76 -6.10 3.23
N PRO A 14 -18.74 -4.76 3.19
CA PRO A 14 -17.54 -4.02 3.54
C PRO A 14 -17.08 -4.44 4.93
N ALA A 15 -15.76 -4.57 5.13
CA ALA A 15 -15.17 -4.89 6.43
C ALA A 15 -15.72 -3.90 7.47
N ASP A 16 -16.25 -4.41 8.59
CA ASP A 16 -16.93 -3.60 9.61
C ASP A 16 -15.99 -2.55 10.24
N SER A 17 -14.68 -2.72 10.13
CA SER A 17 -13.71 -1.66 10.38
C SER A 17 -12.41 -1.86 9.59
N PHE A 18 -11.98 -0.80 8.90
CA PHE A 18 -10.65 -0.66 8.34
C PHE A 18 -10.06 0.60 8.97
N ASP A 19 -9.11 0.44 9.88
CA ASP A 19 -8.42 1.54 10.55
C ASP A 19 -6.92 1.52 10.23
N PHE A 20 -6.42 2.62 9.65
CA PHE A 20 -5.01 2.79 9.40
C PHE A 20 -4.36 3.47 10.60
N ARG A 21 -3.50 2.74 11.28
CA ARG A 21 -2.53 3.33 12.18
C ARG A 21 -1.28 3.72 11.39
N ARG A 22 -1.08 5.02 11.26
CA ARG A 22 0.21 5.56 10.81
C ARG A 22 1.26 5.32 11.89
N LEU A 23 2.43 4.84 11.48
CA LEU A 23 3.60 4.71 12.33
C LEU A 23 4.61 5.81 12.00
N SER A 24 5.39 6.24 12.99
CA SER A 24 6.63 6.96 12.70
C SER A 24 7.58 6.07 11.89
N ILE A 25 8.53 6.67 11.17
CA ILE A 25 9.55 5.92 10.42
C ILE A 25 10.31 4.97 11.36
N ASP A 26 10.70 5.44 12.55
CA ASP A 26 11.42 4.63 13.53
C ASP A 26 10.61 3.44 14.03
N GLU A 27 9.32 3.63 14.32
CA GLU A 27 8.43 2.54 14.70
C GLU A 27 8.23 1.57 13.54
N GLY A 28 7.92 2.06 12.35
CA GLY A 28 7.71 1.24 11.15
C GLY A 28 8.91 0.36 10.82
N ARG A 29 10.12 0.91 10.91
CA ARG A 29 11.37 0.16 10.68
C ARG A 29 11.64 -0.92 11.71
N ARG A 30 11.19 -0.74 12.96
CA ARG A 30 11.38 -1.73 14.05
C ARG A 30 10.21 -2.72 14.14
N HIS A 31 9.08 -2.44 13.49
CA HIS A 31 7.88 -3.23 13.62
C HIS A 31 7.98 -4.54 12.80
N PRO A 32 7.74 -5.72 13.40
CA PRO A 32 7.91 -7.02 12.72
C PRO A 32 7.09 -7.16 11.44
N ALA A 33 5.93 -6.51 11.37
CA ALA A 33 5.09 -6.48 10.17
C ALA A 33 5.83 -6.01 8.92
N PHE A 34 6.81 -5.11 9.07
CA PHE A 34 7.55 -4.52 7.96
C PHE A 34 8.86 -5.24 7.65
N ALA A 35 9.21 -6.35 8.31
CA ALA A 35 10.51 -7.01 8.14
C ALA A 35 10.87 -7.34 6.67
N LEU A 36 9.88 -7.58 5.81
CA LEU A 36 10.09 -7.80 4.37
C LEU A 36 10.01 -6.51 3.56
N ILE A 37 8.93 -5.74 3.75
CA ILE A 37 8.63 -4.57 2.89
C ILE A 37 9.37 -3.30 3.32
N GLY A 38 9.94 -3.27 4.53
CA GLY A 38 10.71 -2.14 5.06
C GLY A 38 12.01 -1.88 4.30
N GLU A 39 12.56 -2.90 3.62
CA GLU A 39 13.70 -2.75 2.70
C GLU A 39 13.38 -1.73 1.58
N SER A 40 12.10 -1.55 1.23
CA SER A 40 11.68 -0.55 0.24
C SER A 40 12.10 0.88 0.62
N TYR A 41 12.00 1.23 1.90
CA TYR A 41 12.40 2.55 2.40
C TYR A 41 13.92 2.72 2.34
N ASP A 42 14.67 1.67 2.68
CA ASP A 42 16.13 1.67 2.64
C ASP A 42 16.67 1.77 1.20
N ILE A 43 15.95 1.20 0.22
CA ILE A 43 16.24 1.41 -1.20
C ILE A 43 15.88 2.84 -1.62
N TRP A 44 14.68 3.30 -1.28
CA TRP A 44 14.15 4.61 -1.68
C TRP A 44 15.07 5.76 -1.25
N ARG A 45 15.60 5.74 -0.02
CA ARG A 45 16.53 6.76 0.50
C ARG A 45 17.88 6.82 -0.24
N THR A 46 18.23 5.83 -1.05
CA THR A 46 19.49 5.79 -1.82
C THR A 46 19.34 6.31 -3.24
N LEU A 47 18.11 6.54 -3.69
CA LEU A 47 17.83 7.04 -5.03
C LEU A 47 18.28 8.50 -5.18
N ALA A 48 18.63 8.89 -6.41
CA ALA A 48 18.88 10.28 -6.73
C ALA A 48 17.66 11.15 -6.42
N THR A 49 17.87 12.36 -5.89
CA THR A 49 16.78 13.22 -5.40
C THR A 49 16.68 14.55 -6.14
N ALA A 50 15.47 15.11 -6.24
CA ALA A 50 15.21 16.52 -6.55
C ALA A 50 14.41 17.15 -5.41
N ALA A 51 14.86 18.30 -4.91
CA ALA A 51 14.25 19.00 -3.76
C ALA A 51 13.97 18.08 -2.56
N GLY A 52 14.94 17.21 -2.23
CA GLY A 52 14.88 16.29 -1.09
C GLY A 52 14.03 15.02 -1.29
N VAL A 53 13.36 14.86 -2.43
CA VAL A 53 12.53 13.68 -2.73
C VAL A 53 13.18 12.86 -3.84
N PRO A 54 13.24 11.52 -3.73
CA PRO A 54 13.70 10.64 -4.79
C PRO A 54 13.02 10.87 -6.14
N LEU A 55 13.81 10.84 -7.21
CA LEU A 55 13.35 11.01 -8.57
C LEU A 55 12.58 9.76 -9.04
N SER A 56 11.41 9.99 -9.64
CA SER A 56 10.60 8.95 -10.28
C SER A 56 11.40 8.16 -11.33
N SER A 57 12.22 8.86 -12.13
CA SER A 57 13.09 8.24 -13.14
C SER A 57 14.23 7.37 -12.57
N ALA A 58 14.56 7.51 -11.28
CA ALA A 58 15.54 6.69 -10.59
C ALA A 58 14.93 5.41 -9.98
N ALA A 59 13.62 5.41 -9.68
CA ALA A 59 12.89 4.30 -9.10
C ALA A 59 12.52 3.21 -10.14
N ARG A 60 13.52 2.64 -10.82
CA ARG A 60 13.29 1.61 -11.84
C ARG A 60 12.89 0.27 -11.21
N PRO A 61 12.06 -0.56 -11.86
CA PRO A 61 11.65 -1.87 -11.33
C PRO A 61 12.81 -2.77 -10.88
N THR A 62 13.94 -2.73 -11.60
CA THR A 62 15.14 -3.52 -11.27
C THR A 62 15.76 -3.16 -9.91
N VAL A 63 15.57 -1.92 -9.44
CA VAL A 63 16.03 -1.46 -8.14
C VAL A 63 15.20 -2.08 -7.00
N PHE A 64 13.94 -2.43 -7.28
CA PHE A 64 13.01 -3.06 -6.35
C PHE A 64 12.74 -4.54 -6.67
N ALA A 65 13.64 -5.21 -7.40
CA ALA A 65 13.36 -6.52 -8.02
C ALA A 65 12.74 -7.57 -7.06
N ARG A 66 13.23 -7.63 -5.81
CA ARG A 66 12.72 -8.58 -4.78
C ARG A 66 11.36 -8.19 -4.19
N LEU A 67 10.99 -6.93 -4.35
CA LEU A 67 9.77 -6.33 -3.81
C LEU A 67 8.67 -6.20 -4.87
N LEU A 68 8.98 -6.38 -6.17
CA LEU A 68 8.01 -6.23 -7.26
C LEU A 68 6.67 -6.94 -7.05
N PRO A 69 6.58 -8.16 -6.49
CA PRO A 69 5.29 -8.78 -6.24
C PRO A 69 4.37 -7.98 -5.28
N PHE A 70 4.96 -7.14 -4.43
CA PHE A 70 4.29 -6.36 -3.39
C PHE A 70 4.02 -4.91 -3.78
N THR A 71 4.52 -4.45 -4.94
CA THR A 71 4.48 -3.05 -5.33
C THR A 71 3.15 -2.66 -5.97
N ALA A 72 2.71 -1.44 -5.77
CA ALA A 72 1.73 -0.78 -6.60
C ALA A 72 2.23 0.62 -6.94
N TRP A 73 2.31 0.93 -8.23
CA TRP A 73 2.70 2.24 -8.73
C TRP A 73 1.46 3.08 -9.01
N MET A 74 1.49 4.34 -8.60
CA MET A 74 0.39 5.28 -8.82
C MET A 74 0.90 6.61 -9.33
N THR A 75 0.18 7.20 -10.28
CA THR A 75 0.35 8.60 -10.68
C THR A 75 -0.48 9.49 -9.75
N VAL A 76 0.12 10.58 -9.28
CA VAL A 76 -0.57 11.59 -8.46
C VAL A 76 -1.41 12.51 -9.36
N ILE A 77 -2.69 12.65 -9.04
CA ILE A 77 -3.60 13.58 -9.73
C ILE A 77 -3.86 14.79 -8.83
N ASP A 78 -3.77 16.01 -9.39
CA ASP A 78 -4.12 17.27 -8.75
C ASP A 78 -3.56 17.41 -7.31
N ASP A 79 -2.26 17.20 -7.16
CA ASP A 79 -1.53 17.29 -5.88
C ASP A 79 -2.09 16.36 -4.79
N GLY A 80 -2.50 15.16 -5.21
CA GLY A 80 -2.99 14.09 -4.33
C GLY A 80 -4.48 14.22 -4.01
N ALA A 81 -5.26 14.94 -4.84
CA ALA A 81 -6.72 14.88 -4.76
C ALA A 81 -7.25 13.50 -5.16
N ASP A 82 -6.53 12.79 -6.02
CA ASP A 82 -6.78 11.40 -6.39
C ASP A 82 -5.49 10.75 -6.93
N PHE A 83 -5.56 9.46 -7.26
CA PHE A 83 -4.44 8.67 -7.75
C PHE A 83 -4.89 7.73 -8.86
N GLU A 84 -4.10 7.56 -9.91
CA GLU A 84 -4.32 6.54 -10.95
C GLU A 84 -3.37 5.38 -10.75
N TRP A 85 -3.89 4.15 -10.72
CA TRP A 85 -3.06 2.94 -10.66
C TRP A 85 -2.34 2.74 -11.99
N VAL A 86 -1.01 2.70 -11.99
CA VAL A 86 -0.22 2.53 -13.22
C VAL A 86 0.19 1.07 -13.40
N SER A 87 0.63 0.42 -12.33
CA SER A 87 1.04 -0.98 -12.36
C SER A 87 0.94 -1.60 -10.98
N LEU A 88 0.67 -2.90 -10.93
CA LEU A 88 0.54 -3.67 -9.70
C LEU A 88 1.40 -4.93 -9.80
N GLY A 89 2.03 -5.29 -8.69
CA GLY A 89 2.67 -6.58 -8.51
C GLY A 89 1.65 -7.70 -8.38
N ASP A 90 2.05 -8.94 -8.69
CA ASP A 90 1.15 -10.09 -8.71
C ASP A 90 0.37 -10.30 -7.40
N LEU A 91 0.97 -10.01 -6.23
CA LEU A 91 0.26 -10.15 -4.95
C LEU A 91 -0.78 -9.05 -4.74
N GLN A 92 -0.56 -7.86 -5.29
CA GLN A 92 -1.55 -6.78 -5.27
C GLN A 92 -2.71 -7.10 -6.22
N VAL A 93 -2.43 -7.57 -7.43
CA VAL A 93 -3.46 -8.04 -8.37
C VAL A 93 -4.32 -9.15 -7.74
N ASN A 94 -3.67 -10.12 -7.08
CA ASN A 94 -4.38 -11.18 -6.36
C ASN A 94 -5.21 -10.65 -5.19
N HIS A 95 -4.73 -9.62 -4.48
CA HIS A 95 -5.47 -8.98 -3.39
C HIS A 95 -6.75 -8.28 -3.89
N PHE A 96 -6.67 -7.55 -4.99
CA PHE A 96 -7.83 -6.90 -5.61
C PHE A 96 -8.72 -7.89 -6.39
N GLY A 97 -8.25 -9.12 -6.64
CA GLY A 97 -8.95 -10.13 -7.42
C GLY A 97 -8.99 -9.85 -8.93
N ARG A 98 -8.41 -8.73 -9.38
CA ARG A 98 -8.27 -8.32 -10.78
C ARG A 98 -7.16 -7.28 -10.92
N ASP A 99 -6.69 -7.10 -12.14
CA ASP A 99 -5.85 -5.95 -12.47
C ASP A 99 -6.72 -4.68 -12.48
N ILE A 100 -6.28 -3.65 -11.78
CA ILE A 100 -6.94 -2.35 -11.65
C ILE A 100 -6.11 -1.21 -12.25
N ALA A 101 -5.04 -1.51 -12.98
CA ALA A 101 -4.27 -0.51 -13.70
C ALA A 101 -5.17 0.31 -14.66
N GLY A 102 -4.93 1.62 -14.71
CA GLY A 102 -5.72 2.61 -15.45
C GLY A 102 -6.97 3.11 -14.72
N LEU A 103 -7.33 2.54 -13.56
CA LEU A 103 -8.44 3.04 -12.74
C LEU A 103 -7.95 4.10 -11.76
N ARG A 104 -8.83 5.04 -11.39
CA ARG A 104 -8.60 5.95 -10.27
C ARG A 104 -8.89 5.27 -8.96
N MET A 105 -8.16 5.64 -7.92
CA MET A 105 -8.39 5.16 -6.56
C MET A 105 -9.82 5.43 -6.09
N SER A 106 -10.39 6.58 -6.45
CA SER A 106 -11.79 6.91 -6.17
C SER A 106 -12.82 6.04 -6.90
N GLU A 107 -12.45 5.40 -8.00
CA GLU A 107 -13.32 4.55 -8.84
C GLU A 107 -13.32 3.08 -8.40
N VAL A 108 -12.34 2.65 -7.59
CA VAL A 108 -12.25 1.26 -7.13
C VAL A 108 -13.22 1.04 -5.97
N VAL A 109 -14.41 0.56 -6.31
CA VAL A 109 -15.50 0.25 -5.35
C VAL A 109 -15.37 -1.14 -4.70
N GLU A 110 -14.51 -2.02 -5.22
CA GLU A 110 -14.38 -3.40 -4.73
C GLU A 110 -13.45 -3.57 -3.52
N VAL A 111 -12.79 -2.51 -3.07
CA VAL A 111 -11.99 -2.58 -1.84
C VAL A 111 -12.95 -2.51 -0.65
N PRO A 112 -12.82 -3.35 0.39
CA PRO A 112 -13.60 -3.26 1.63
C PRO A 112 -13.42 -1.95 2.42
N MET A 113 -12.79 -0.96 1.82
CA MET A 113 -12.33 0.28 2.40
C MET A 113 -12.95 1.45 1.65
N ASP A 114 -13.38 2.45 2.41
CA ASP A 114 -13.80 3.74 1.89
C ASP A 114 -12.65 4.37 1.09
N SER A 115 -12.85 4.51 -0.24
CA SER A 115 -11.85 5.07 -1.15
C SER A 115 -11.41 6.47 -0.73
N SER A 116 -12.28 7.24 -0.06
CA SER A 116 -11.92 8.57 0.46
C SER A 116 -10.85 8.50 1.55
N ARG A 117 -10.88 7.47 2.41
CA ARG A 117 -9.83 7.24 3.43
C ARG A 117 -8.53 6.81 2.78
N LEU A 118 -8.60 5.95 1.77
CA LEU A 118 -7.41 5.52 1.05
C LEU A 118 -6.72 6.71 0.37
N VAL A 119 -7.50 7.57 -0.30
CA VAL A 119 -7.01 8.82 -0.90
C VAL A 119 -6.37 9.72 0.15
N ALA A 120 -7.01 9.93 1.31
CA ALA A 120 -6.49 10.78 2.37
C ALA A 120 -5.13 10.30 2.90
N VAL A 121 -4.98 8.98 3.07
CA VAL A 121 -3.73 8.37 3.52
C VAL A 121 -2.62 8.53 2.48
N HIS A 122 -2.92 8.30 1.19
CA HIS A 122 -1.94 8.49 0.11
C HIS A 122 -1.53 9.95 -0.06
N ARG A 123 -2.50 10.86 0.05
CA ARG A 123 -2.26 12.31 0.01
C ARG A 123 -1.30 12.78 1.09
N THR A 124 -1.27 12.12 2.25
CA THR A 124 -0.32 12.44 3.32
C THR A 124 1.13 12.30 2.84
N ALA A 125 1.47 11.22 2.13
CA ALA A 125 2.81 11.03 1.58
C ALA A 125 3.18 12.09 0.53
N VAL A 126 2.22 12.53 -0.29
CA VAL A 126 2.41 13.60 -1.28
C VAL A 126 2.71 14.94 -0.61
N LEU A 127 1.89 15.31 0.38
CA LEU A 127 1.98 16.61 1.05
C LEU A 127 3.23 16.72 1.93
N GLU A 128 3.56 15.65 2.66
CA GLU A 128 4.71 15.64 3.56
C GLU A 128 6.03 15.39 2.83
N ARG A 129 5.96 14.84 1.61
CA ARG A 129 7.13 14.56 0.77
C ARG A 129 8.12 13.60 1.45
N ASP A 130 7.61 12.69 2.27
CA ASP A 130 8.38 11.68 2.99
C ASP A 130 7.64 10.33 3.00
N ALA A 131 8.34 9.27 3.38
CA ALA A 131 7.79 7.94 3.46
C ALA A 131 6.74 7.82 4.57
N VAL A 132 5.62 7.16 4.28
CA VAL A 132 4.55 6.90 5.24
C VAL A 132 4.43 5.41 5.51
N PHE A 133 4.61 5.01 6.77
CA PHE A 133 4.41 3.63 7.22
C PHE A 133 3.00 3.48 7.78
N LEU A 134 2.29 2.46 7.30
CA LEU A 134 0.89 2.21 7.58
C LEU A 134 0.69 0.78 8.06
N LEU A 135 0.02 0.65 9.19
CA LEU A 135 -0.47 -0.62 9.70
C LEU A 135 -1.99 -0.57 9.72
N ALA A 136 -2.66 -1.62 9.25
CA ALA A 136 -4.10 -1.73 9.35
C ALA A 136 -4.50 -3.08 9.92
N HIS A 137 -5.55 -3.07 10.72
CA HIS A 137 -6.24 -4.28 11.15
C HIS A 137 -7.51 -4.42 10.32
N LEU A 138 -7.69 -5.61 9.78
CA LEU A 138 -8.68 -5.94 8.79
C LEU A 138 -9.56 -7.07 9.30
N ASP A 139 -10.86 -6.80 9.40
CA ASP A 139 -11.84 -7.79 9.79
C ASP A 139 -12.71 -8.14 8.58
N ASP A 140 -12.46 -9.31 7.98
CA ASP A 140 -13.23 -9.82 6.85
C ASP A 140 -13.87 -11.17 7.23
N GLN A 141 -15.20 -11.17 7.33
CA GLN A 141 -16.02 -12.35 7.64
C GLN A 141 -15.55 -13.12 8.89
N GLY A 142 -15.21 -12.38 9.95
CA GLY A 142 -14.73 -12.95 11.22
C GLY A 142 -13.29 -13.45 11.18
N THR A 143 -12.56 -13.15 10.12
CA THR A 143 -11.13 -13.37 10.05
C THR A 143 -10.37 -12.06 10.21
N HIS A 144 -9.50 -12.03 11.22
CA HIS A 144 -8.65 -10.90 11.53
C HIS A 144 -7.32 -11.04 10.76
N TYR A 145 -7.01 -10.05 9.94
CA TYR A 145 -5.74 -9.93 9.24
C TYR A 145 -5.07 -8.62 9.63
N GLU A 146 -3.75 -8.60 9.58
CA GLU A 146 -2.98 -7.36 9.68
C GLU A 146 -2.42 -7.04 8.30
N TRP A 147 -2.46 -5.78 7.89
CA TRP A 147 -1.89 -5.30 6.65
C TRP A 147 -0.81 -4.28 6.97
N ALA A 148 0.33 -4.39 6.31
CA ALA A 148 1.42 -3.44 6.43
C ALA A 148 1.74 -2.85 5.06
N GLY A 149 1.92 -1.54 5.00
CA GLY A 149 2.24 -0.83 3.77
C GLY A 149 3.18 0.35 3.99
N VAL A 150 4.08 0.57 3.04
CA VAL A 150 4.94 1.75 2.96
C VAL A 150 4.57 2.52 1.70
N LEU A 151 4.28 3.82 1.84
CA LEU A 151 4.07 4.73 0.72
C LEU A 151 5.33 5.57 0.54
N LEU A 152 5.84 5.61 -0.69
CA LEU A 152 7.11 6.23 -1.04
C LEU A 152 6.88 7.29 -2.14
N PRO A 153 6.92 8.59 -1.81
CA PRO A 153 6.75 9.64 -2.79
C PRO A 153 7.94 9.73 -3.74
N LEU A 154 7.64 9.99 -5.00
CA LEU A 154 8.63 10.13 -6.07
C LEU A 154 8.36 11.43 -6.83
N ALA A 155 9.42 12.19 -7.09
CA ALA A 155 9.35 13.49 -7.71
C ALA A 155 9.86 13.51 -9.15
N ASP A 156 9.38 14.47 -9.93
CA ASP A 156 9.97 14.84 -11.21
C ASP A 156 11.26 15.66 -11.03
N ALA A 157 11.88 16.05 -12.14
CA ALA A 157 13.10 16.87 -12.13
C ALA A 157 12.90 18.28 -11.56
N ALA A 158 11.65 18.80 -11.53
CA ALA A 158 11.30 20.06 -10.90
C ALA A 158 11.08 19.92 -9.38
N GLY A 159 11.13 18.70 -8.85
CA GLY A 159 10.90 18.40 -7.45
C GLY A 159 9.41 18.31 -7.09
N ARG A 160 8.48 18.27 -8.04
CA ARG A 160 7.06 18.02 -7.76
C ARG A 160 6.85 16.52 -7.57
N VAL A 161 6.11 16.11 -6.53
CA VAL A 161 5.73 14.69 -6.36
C VAL A 161 4.73 14.33 -7.44
N THR A 162 5.11 13.44 -8.36
CA THR A 162 4.29 13.02 -9.51
C THR A 162 3.83 11.58 -9.39
N ASP A 163 4.53 10.76 -8.60
CA ASP A 163 4.24 9.35 -8.44
C ASP A 163 4.30 8.93 -6.97
N LEU A 164 3.59 7.86 -6.65
CA LEU A 164 3.73 7.11 -5.40
C LEU A 164 4.06 5.65 -5.72
N LEU A 165 5.07 5.12 -5.03
CA LEU A 165 5.30 3.69 -4.94
C LEU A 165 4.75 3.18 -3.61
N GLY A 166 3.66 2.43 -3.67
CA GLY A 166 3.18 1.64 -2.55
C GLY A 166 3.88 0.29 -2.50
N VAL A 167 4.34 -0.15 -1.33
CA VAL A 167 4.84 -1.51 -1.10
C VAL A 167 4.11 -2.08 0.09
N SER A 168 3.29 -3.10 -0.12
CA SER A 168 2.44 -3.63 0.95
C SER A 168 2.29 -5.14 0.93
N LYS A 169 1.90 -5.70 2.07
CA LYS A 169 1.55 -7.11 2.21
C LYS A 169 0.49 -7.30 3.28
N SER A 170 -0.32 -8.33 3.09
CA SER A 170 -1.14 -8.90 4.15
C SER A 170 -0.30 -9.86 4.98
N LEU A 171 -0.47 -9.82 6.30
CA LEU A 171 0.08 -10.74 7.25
C LEU A 171 -0.95 -11.83 7.56
N ASN A 172 -0.46 -13.02 7.88
CA ASN A 172 -1.31 -14.18 8.13
C ASN A 172 -2.34 -13.92 9.23
N ARG A 173 -3.47 -14.62 9.08
CA ARG A 173 -4.59 -14.76 10.00
C ARG A 173 -4.14 -14.77 11.45
N LEU A 174 -4.55 -13.77 12.22
CA LEU A 174 -4.60 -13.92 13.68
C LEU A 174 -5.73 -14.91 13.95
N GLU A 175 -5.40 -16.14 14.36
CA GLU A 175 -6.41 -17.00 14.96
C GLU A 175 -6.97 -16.24 16.17
N ARG A 176 -8.30 -16.02 16.22
CA ARG A 176 -8.92 -15.53 17.46
C ARG A 176 -8.42 -16.42 18.59
N PRO A 177 -7.92 -15.86 19.72
CA PRO A 177 -7.82 -16.65 20.93
C PRO A 177 -9.18 -17.31 21.15
N ARG A 178 -9.20 -18.64 21.30
CA ARG A 178 -10.44 -19.41 21.51
C ARG A 178 -11.24 -18.98 22.75
N ASP A 179 -10.67 -18.08 23.56
CA ASP A 179 -11.15 -17.72 24.89
C ASP A 179 -11.84 -16.33 24.94
N ALA A 180 -12.15 -15.71 23.80
CA ALA A 180 -12.85 -14.41 23.74
C ALA A 180 -14.35 -14.52 23.40
N LEU A 181 -15.00 -15.62 23.80
CA LEU A 181 -16.45 -15.77 23.79
C LEU A 181 -16.90 -16.09 25.22
N ASP A 182 -17.10 -15.04 26.01
CA ASP A 182 -18.03 -15.00 27.15
C ASP A 182 -19.10 -13.95 26.86
#